data_AF-A0A067EDQ7-F1
#
_entry.id   AF-A0A067EDQ7-F1
#
_cell.length_a   1.000
_cell.length_b   1.000
_cell.length_c   1.000
_cell.angle_alpha   90.00
_cell.angle_beta   90.00
_cell.angle_gamma   90.00
#
_symmetry.space_group_name_H-M   'P 1'
#
loop_
_entity.id
_entity.type
_entity.pdbx_description
1 polymer ?
#
loop_
_entity_poly.entity_id
_entity_poly.type
_entity_poly.pdbx_seq_one_letter_code
_entity_poly.pdbx_strand_id
1 'polypeptide(L)'
;GHVPPVLRTILEILPLLSPTEQLCSMWLVLLREILQYLPRSDSPLQKKEDEEEPPSTSDNIHDVHVRTKYDKPNGTAPTTPKDASALSESSGSVTAAIPNHLFAEKLIPVVVDLFLKAPAVEKCIIFPEIIQNLGRCMTTRRDNPDSSLWRLAVEGFNHILVDDVTKLAANFWQDMKISRPARLRVWKEVADVYEIFLVGYCGRALPSNSLSAVALSGADESLEMSILDILGDKILKSPIDAPFDVLQRLISTIDRCASRTCSLPVETVELMPAHCSKFSLACLHKLFSLSSSDNEASKWNLTRAEVSKISITVLMGRCEYILNRFLIDENDLGERNFPAARLEEIIFILQELARLKIHPDTASALPLHPVLKSGLAMDENSDKRPHLLVLFPSFCELVISREARVRELVQVLLRLITKELALEKASMAGGR
;
A
#
# COMPACT_ATOMS: atom_id res chain seq x y z
N GLY A 1 -24.46 -17.44 2.82
CA GLY A 1 -25.47 -17.62 1.75
C GLY A 1 -25.04 -18.74 0.83
N HIS A 2 -25.96 -19.29 0.03
CA HIS A 2 -25.64 -20.36 -0.93
C HIS A 2 -25.56 -19.82 -2.35
N VAL A 3 -24.51 -20.23 -3.08
CA VAL A 3 -24.42 -20.02 -4.54
C VAL A 3 -25.52 -20.86 -5.20
N PRO A 4 -26.37 -20.25 -6.07
CA PRO A 4 -27.41 -20.97 -6.81
C PRO A 4 -26.87 -22.19 -7.56
N PRO A 5 -27.67 -23.27 -7.72
CA PRO A 5 -27.22 -24.52 -8.36
C PRO A 5 -26.59 -24.31 -9.74
N VAL A 6 -27.19 -23.45 -10.57
CA VAL A 6 -26.69 -23.12 -11.91
C VAL A 6 -25.28 -22.50 -11.85
N LEU A 7 -25.06 -21.55 -10.94
CA LEU A 7 -23.76 -20.90 -10.76
C LEU A 7 -22.71 -21.87 -10.20
N ARG A 8 -23.12 -22.85 -9.38
CA ARG A 8 -22.23 -23.92 -8.91
C ARG A 8 -21.76 -24.81 -10.06
N THR A 9 -22.67 -25.24 -10.93
CA THR A 9 -22.33 -26.01 -12.12
C THR A 9 -21.39 -25.23 -13.05
N ILE A 10 -21.59 -23.92 -13.19
CA ILE A 10 -20.66 -23.06 -13.95
C ILE A 10 -19.24 -23.11 -13.35
N LEU A 11 -19.10 -22.97 -12.02
CA LEU A 11 -17.78 -23.02 -11.36
C LEU A 11 -17.06 -24.36 -11.55
N GLU A 12 -17.80 -25.47 -11.66
CA GLU A 12 -17.25 -26.80 -11.93
C GLU A 12 -16.79 -26.96 -13.39
N ILE A 13 -17.48 -26.32 -14.33
CA ILE A 13 -17.18 -26.40 -15.77
C ILE A 13 -16.04 -25.46 -16.17
N LEU A 14 -15.96 -24.24 -15.60
CA LEU A 14 -15.00 -23.21 -16.02
C LEU A 14 -13.53 -23.70 -16.09
N PRO A 15 -12.99 -24.43 -15.10
CA PRO A 15 -11.62 -24.96 -15.18
C PRO A 15 -11.40 -25.93 -16.35
N LEU A 16 -12.45 -26.65 -16.76
CA LEU A 16 -12.42 -27.63 -17.86
C LEU A 16 -12.44 -26.98 -19.24
N LEU A 17 -12.83 -25.70 -19.33
CA LEU A 17 -12.91 -24.95 -20.60
C LEU A 17 -11.55 -24.37 -21.05
N SER A 18 -10.44 -24.82 -20.46
CA SER A 18 -9.09 -24.37 -20.81
C SER A 18 -8.81 -24.58 -22.31
N PRO A 19 -8.64 -23.53 -23.12
CA PRO A 19 -8.39 -23.68 -24.56
C PRO A 19 -7.11 -24.44 -24.85
N THR A 20 -7.15 -25.30 -25.87
CA THR A 20 -5.98 -26.04 -26.37
C THR A 20 -4.99 -25.11 -27.07
N GLU A 21 -3.75 -25.57 -27.30
CA GLU A 21 -2.71 -24.77 -27.98
C GLU A 21 -3.13 -24.25 -29.37
N GLN A 22 -4.05 -24.96 -30.04
CA GLN A 22 -4.58 -24.57 -31.36
C GLN A 22 -5.57 -23.40 -31.29
N LEU A 23 -6.09 -23.09 -30.09
CA LEU A 23 -7.07 -22.03 -29.83
C LEU A 23 -6.53 -21.01 -28.80
N CYS A 24 -5.22 -20.73 -28.82
CA CYS A 24 -4.57 -19.82 -27.86
C CYS A 24 -5.29 -18.48 -27.70
N SER A 25 -5.76 -17.86 -28.79
CA SER A 25 -6.48 -16.58 -28.74
C SER A 25 -7.81 -16.63 -27.99
N MET A 26 -8.40 -17.82 -27.79
CA MET A 26 -9.62 -17.99 -27.01
C MET A 26 -9.40 -17.82 -25.50
N TRP A 27 -8.14 -17.87 -25.02
CA TRP A 27 -7.83 -17.58 -23.62
C TRP A 27 -8.24 -16.16 -23.22
N LEU A 28 -8.01 -15.18 -24.09
CA LEU A 28 -8.41 -13.79 -23.83
C LEU A 28 -9.92 -13.65 -23.73
N VAL A 29 -10.66 -14.28 -24.65
CA VAL A 29 -12.12 -14.23 -24.67
C VAL A 29 -12.68 -14.87 -23.40
N LEU A 30 -12.21 -16.08 -23.06
CA LEU A 30 -12.63 -16.79 -21.87
C LEU A 30 -12.37 -15.97 -20.60
N LEU A 31 -11.14 -15.47 -20.42
CA LEU A 31 -10.78 -14.71 -19.22
C LEU A 31 -11.61 -13.42 -19.12
N ARG A 32 -11.79 -12.67 -20.22
CA ARG A 32 -12.61 -11.44 -20.21
C ARG A 32 -14.05 -11.71 -19.85
N GLU A 33 -14.66 -12.75 -20.41
CA GLU A 33 -16.04 -13.13 -20.08
C GLU A 33 -16.17 -13.50 -18.60
N ILE A 34 -15.21 -14.24 -18.05
CA ILE A 34 -15.22 -14.58 -16.61
C ILE A 34 -15.10 -13.33 -15.74
N LEU A 35 -14.24 -12.37 -16.11
CA LEU A 35 -14.07 -11.12 -15.36
C LEU A 35 -15.35 -10.27 -15.28
N GLN A 36 -16.28 -10.40 -16.23
CA GLN A 36 -17.54 -9.66 -16.22
C GLN A 36 -18.44 -9.98 -15.01
N TYR A 37 -18.21 -11.12 -14.36
CA TYR A 37 -18.94 -11.56 -13.17
C TYR A 37 -18.34 -11.05 -11.84
N LEU A 38 -17.19 -10.38 -11.89
CA LEU A 38 -16.59 -9.71 -10.74
C LEU A 38 -17.22 -8.31 -10.54
N PRO A 39 -17.11 -7.71 -9.34
CA PRO A 39 -17.59 -6.35 -9.09
C PRO A 39 -17.08 -5.35 -10.12
N ARG A 40 -18.02 -4.67 -10.79
CA ARG A 40 -17.73 -3.58 -11.75
C ARG A 40 -17.55 -2.28 -10.97
N SER A 41 -16.83 -1.31 -11.55
CA SER A 41 -16.83 0.03 -10.96
C SER A 41 -18.22 0.66 -11.14
N ASP A 42 -18.71 1.36 -10.12
CA ASP A 42 -19.68 2.42 -10.36
C ASP A 42 -18.97 3.43 -11.27
N SER A 43 -19.37 3.48 -12.55
CA SER A 43 -19.03 4.63 -13.38
C SER A 43 -19.54 5.88 -12.66
N PRO A 44 -18.81 7.01 -12.62
CA PRO A 44 -19.49 8.28 -12.43
C PRO A 44 -20.55 8.33 -13.53
N LEU A 45 -21.82 8.47 -13.14
CA LEU A 45 -22.93 8.64 -14.05
C LEU A 45 -22.50 9.65 -15.12
N GLN A 46 -22.44 9.21 -16.37
CA GLN A 46 -22.54 10.10 -17.52
C GLN A 46 -23.79 10.93 -17.26
N LYS A 47 -23.61 12.16 -16.77
CA LYS A 47 -24.60 13.20 -16.98
C LYS A 47 -24.77 13.21 -18.49
N LYS A 48 -25.95 12.81 -18.96
CA LYS A 48 -26.37 13.05 -20.33
C LYS A 48 -26.07 14.52 -20.61
N GLU A 49 -25.11 14.73 -21.48
CA GLU A 49 -25.00 15.95 -22.26
C GLU A 49 -26.27 15.97 -23.12
N ASP A 50 -27.27 16.72 -22.67
CA ASP A 50 -28.28 17.26 -23.57
C ASP A 50 -27.59 18.45 -24.28
N GLU A 51 -27.08 18.22 -25.49
CA GLU A 51 -26.96 19.23 -26.54
C GLU A 51 -28.39 19.74 -26.87
N GLU A 52 -28.74 21.02 -27.05
CA GLU A 52 -28.14 22.21 -27.66
C GLU A 52 -29.10 23.39 -27.27
N GLU A 53 -28.73 24.65 -27.05
CA GLU A 53 -28.45 25.72 -28.05
C GLU A 53 -28.35 27.12 -27.31
N PRO A 54 -28.02 28.28 -27.95
CA PRO A 54 -26.94 29.20 -27.54
C PRO A 54 -27.42 30.56 -26.95
N PRO A 55 -26.54 31.53 -26.60
CA PRO A 55 -26.86 32.61 -25.66
C PRO A 55 -27.50 33.82 -26.33
N SER A 56 -28.52 34.40 -25.67
CA SER A 56 -29.03 35.74 -25.99
C SER A 56 -28.97 36.65 -24.76
N THR A 57 -28.21 37.72 -24.93
CA THR A 57 -28.09 38.92 -24.11
C THR A 57 -29.45 39.62 -23.90
N SER A 58 -29.79 40.02 -22.67
CA SER A 58 -30.28 41.37 -22.36
C SER A 58 -30.54 41.55 -20.85
N ASP A 59 -30.20 42.75 -20.39
CA ASP A 59 -30.40 43.30 -19.05
C ASP A 59 -31.88 43.35 -18.62
N ASN A 60 -32.16 43.20 -17.32
CA ASN A 60 -32.88 44.20 -16.51
C ASN A 60 -33.08 43.78 -15.04
N ILE A 61 -33.33 44.82 -14.23
CA ILE A 61 -33.15 44.99 -12.79
C ILE A 61 -34.46 44.86 -11.98
N HIS A 62 -34.34 44.52 -10.68
CA HIS A 62 -35.29 44.63 -9.52
C HIS A 62 -36.57 43.73 -9.57
N ASP A 63 -37.16 43.24 -8.47
CA ASP A 63 -37.23 43.75 -7.09
C ASP A 63 -37.68 42.66 -6.07
N VAL A 64 -37.53 43.05 -4.79
CA VAL A 64 -37.85 42.41 -3.52
C VAL A 64 -39.34 42.07 -3.31
N HIS A 65 -39.67 40.88 -2.77
CA HIS A 65 -40.65 40.80 -1.66
C HIS A 65 -40.57 39.57 -0.75
N VAL A 66 -40.45 39.88 0.53
CA VAL A 66 -40.59 39.02 1.71
C VAL A 66 -42.07 38.79 2.01
N ARG A 67 -42.50 37.58 2.37
CA ARG A 67 -43.59 37.42 3.34
C ARG A 67 -43.58 36.10 4.12
N THR A 68 -43.49 36.30 5.43
CA THR A 68 -43.51 35.36 6.55
C THR A 68 -44.94 34.92 6.93
N LYS A 69 -45.05 33.71 7.54
CA LYS A 69 -45.97 33.26 8.64
C LYS A 69 -46.62 31.89 8.35
N TYR A 70 -46.22 30.82 9.05
CA TYR A 70 -46.74 30.28 10.34
C TYR A 70 -48.15 29.65 10.23
N ASP A 71 -48.27 28.32 10.38
CA ASP A 71 -48.81 27.68 11.60
C ASP A 71 -48.78 26.12 11.59
N LYS A 72 -48.58 25.58 12.79
CA LYS A 72 -48.43 24.18 13.26
C LYS A 72 -49.82 23.54 13.58
N PRO A 73 -49.97 22.35 14.25
CA PRO A 73 -49.39 21.00 14.05
C PRO A 73 -50.43 19.85 14.33
N ASN A 74 -49.91 18.61 14.45
CA ASN A 74 -50.40 17.44 15.22
C ASN A 74 -51.36 16.42 14.58
N GLY A 75 -50.98 15.14 14.70
CA GLY A 75 -51.87 13.99 14.57
C GLY A 75 -51.19 12.63 14.36
N THR A 76 -50.54 12.12 15.43
CA THR A 76 -50.48 10.71 15.91
C THR A 76 -50.46 9.52 14.92
N ALA A 77 -49.41 8.68 15.04
CA ALA A 77 -49.17 7.33 14.45
C ALA A 77 -50.13 6.23 15.00
N PRO A 78 -49.93 4.90 14.80
CA PRO A 78 -49.17 4.05 13.84
C PRO A 78 -50.12 3.00 13.17
N THR A 79 -49.77 2.11 12.22
CA THR A 79 -49.11 0.78 12.37
C THR A 79 -49.15 0.04 11.01
N THR A 80 -48.11 -0.76 10.75
CA THR A 80 -47.78 -1.75 9.67
C THR A 80 -48.82 -2.87 9.41
N PRO A 81 -48.55 -3.92 8.58
CA PRO A 81 -47.91 -4.06 7.25
C PRO A 81 -48.84 -4.83 6.26
N LYS A 82 -48.49 -4.96 4.97
CA LYS A 82 -49.09 -6.00 4.11
C LYS A 82 -48.09 -6.59 3.12
N ASP A 83 -48.07 -7.92 3.14
CA ASP A 83 -47.21 -8.84 2.41
C ASP A 83 -47.47 -8.89 0.90
N ALA A 84 -46.38 -9.20 0.21
CA ALA A 84 -46.21 -10.17 -0.88
C ALA A 84 -47.10 -10.14 -2.14
N SER A 85 -46.35 -10.04 -3.26
CA SER A 85 -46.46 -10.81 -4.51
C SER A 85 -47.56 -10.47 -5.52
N ALA A 86 -47.14 -9.89 -6.64
CA ALA A 86 -47.61 -10.29 -7.96
C ALA A 86 -46.46 -10.12 -8.97
N LEU A 87 -46.06 -11.24 -9.58
CA LEU A 87 -45.17 -11.28 -10.74
C LEU A 87 -45.85 -10.63 -11.95
N SER A 88 -45.07 -9.88 -12.73
CA SER A 88 -45.38 -9.59 -14.13
C SER A 88 -44.12 -9.83 -14.94
N GLU A 89 -44.12 -10.92 -15.71
CA GLU A 89 -43.15 -11.22 -16.75
C GLU A 89 -43.36 -10.26 -17.91
N SER A 90 -42.33 -9.50 -18.28
CA SER A 90 -42.19 -9.00 -19.64
C SER A 90 -40.76 -9.18 -20.11
N SER A 91 -40.63 -10.00 -21.15
CA SER A 91 -39.43 -10.32 -21.90
C SER A 91 -38.70 -9.07 -22.43
N GLY A 92 -37.37 -9.11 -22.32
CA GLY A 92 -36.46 -8.30 -23.13
C GLY A 92 -35.56 -7.35 -22.34
N SER A 93 -34.26 -7.67 -22.40
CA SER A 93 -33.14 -6.73 -22.23
C SER A 93 -32.68 -6.39 -20.80
N VAL A 94 -31.41 -6.72 -20.56
CA VAL A 94 -30.53 -6.31 -19.45
C VAL A 94 -31.02 -6.70 -18.05
N THR A 95 -30.76 -7.95 -17.65
CA THR A 95 -30.58 -8.26 -16.24
C THR A 95 -29.42 -7.42 -15.73
N ALA A 96 -29.75 -6.31 -15.06
CA ALA A 96 -28.83 -5.56 -14.23
C ALA A 96 -28.12 -6.57 -13.32
N ALA A 97 -26.84 -6.80 -13.62
CA ALA A 97 -26.01 -7.80 -12.96
C ALA A 97 -25.80 -7.37 -11.51
N ILE A 98 -26.67 -7.82 -10.61
CA ILE A 98 -26.42 -7.75 -9.18
C ILE A 98 -25.15 -8.58 -8.96
N PRO A 99 -24.00 -7.99 -8.55
CA PRO A 99 -22.78 -8.73 -8.32
C PRO A 99 -23.05 -9.67 -7.14
N ASN A 100 -23.21 -10.96 -7.40
CA ASN A 100 -23.36 -11.93 -6.33
C ASN A 100 -21.97 -12.15 -5.71
N HIS A 101 -21.64 -11.39 -4.66
CA HIS A 101 -20.34 -11.46 -3.99
C HIS A 101 -19.94 -12.89 -3.61
N LEU A 102 -20.90 -13.76 -3.27
CA LEU A 102 -20.64 -15.18 -2.97
C LEU A 102 -20.20 -15.99 -4.19
N PHE A 103 -20.69 -15.63 -5.39
CA PHE A 103 -20.21 -16.22 -6.64
C PHE A 103 -18.81 -15.71 -6.95
N ALA A 104 -18.60 -14.39 -6.84
CA ALA A 104 -17.28 -13.78 -7.06
C ALA A 104 -16.22 -14.39 -6.12
N GLU A 105 -16.55 -14.66 -4.86
CA GLU A 105 -15.66 -15.36 -3.90
C GLU A 105 -15.16 -16.70 -4.45
N LYS A 106 -16.05 -17.51 -5.03
CA LYS A 106 -15.67 -18.81 -5.60
C LYS A 106 -15.01 -18.70 -6.96
N LEU A 107 -15.24 -17.59 -7.67
CA LEU A 107 -14.69 -17.35 -8.99
C LEU A 107 -13.23 -16.88 -8.95
N ILE A 108 -12.81 -16.13 -7.93
CA ILE A 108 -11.44 -15.60 -7.83
C ILE A 108 -10.36 -16.69 -7.93
N PRO A 109 -10.41 -17.80 -7.17
CA PRO A 109 -9.44 -18.89 -7.32
C PRO A 109 -9.43 -19.48 -8.73
N VAL A 110 -10.60 -19.64 -9.36
CA VAL A 110 -10.73 -20.18 -10.72
C VAL A 110 -10.07 -19.24 -11.75
N VAL A 111 -10.28 -17.92 -11.62
CA VAL A 111 -9.65 -16.92 -12.49
C VAL A 111 -8.13 -16.95 -12.34
N VAL A 112 -7.63 -17.04 -11.10
CA VAL A 112 -6.20 -17.12 -10.82
C VAL A 112 -5.59 -18.37 -11.45
N ASP A 113 -6.21 -19.54 -11.23
CA ASP A 113 -5.73 -20.81 -11.79
C ASP A 113 -5.74 -20.82 -13.32
N LEU A 114 -6.81 -20.31 -13.95
CA LEU A 114 -6.90 -20.20 -15.41
C LEU A 114 -5.86 -19.20 -15.95
N PHE A 115 -5.70 -18.05 -15.30
CA PHE A 115 -4.68 -17.07 -15.69
C PHE A 115 -3.30 -17.70 -15.62
N LEU A 116 -2.95 -18.44 -14.56
CA LEU A 116 -1.64 -19.09 -14.41
C LEU A 116 -1.38 -20.20 -15.43
N LYS A 117 -2.43 -20.84 -15.97
CA LYS A 117 -2.34 -21.84 -17.05
C LYS A 117 -2.24 -21.22 -18.45
N ALA A 118 -2.70 -19.98 -18.62
CA ALA A 118 -2.77 -19.35 -19.94
C ALA A 118 -1.38 -19.22 -20.63
N PRO A 119 -1.32 -19.24 -21.96
CA PRO A 119 -0.09 -19.02 -22.71
C PRO A 119 0.54 -17.65 -22.40
N ALA A 120 1.87 -17.61 -22.50
CA ALA A 120 2.70 -16.44 -22.22
C ALA A 120 2.23 -15.15 -22.91
N VAL A 121 1.95 -15.24 -24.22
CA VAL A 121 1.52 -14.09 -25.05
C VAL A 121 0.18 -13.54 -24.58
N GLU A 122 -0.78 -14.42 -24.28
CA GLU A 122 -2.12 -14.03 -23.86
C GLU A 122 -2.13 -13.43 -22.45
N LYS A 123 -1.31 -14.00 -21.54
CA LYS A 123 -1.08 -13.42 -20.21
C LYS A 123 -0.65 -11.97 -20.32
N CYS A 124 0.38 -11.65 -21.11
CA CYS A 124 0.88 -10.28 -21.22
C CYS A 124 -0.20 -9.27 -21.65
N ILE A 125 -1.18 -9.68 -22.43
CA ILE A 125 -2.27 -8.82 -22.92
C ILE A 125 -3.33 -8.60 -21.83
N ILE A 126 -3.79 -9.67 -21.18
CA ILE A 126 -4.91 -9.62 -20.22
C ILE A 126 -4.47 -9.20 -18.81
N PHE A 127 -3.18 -9.28 -18.50
CA PHE A 127 -2.67 -9.08 -17.13
C PHE A 127 -3.09 -7.76 -16.49
N PRO A 128 -3.04 -6.59 -17.16
CA PRO A 128 -3.54 -5.34 -16.57
C PRO A 128 -5.02 -5.43 -16.15
N GLU A 129 -5.85 -6.09 -16.96
CA GLU A 129 -7.28 -6.27 -16.68
C GLU A 129 -7.50 -7.19 -15.47
N ILE A 130 -6.68 -8.24 -15.33
CA ILE A 130 -6.72 -9.14 -14.16
C ILE A 130 -6.35 -8.37 -12.89
N ILE A 131 -5.22 -7.65 -12.89
CA ILE A 131 -4.77 -6.87 -11.73
C ILE A 131 -5.83 -5.86 -11.32
N GLN A 132 -6.39 -5.12 -12.28
CA GLN A 132 -7.42 -4.12 -12.01
C GLN A 132 -8.68 -4.74 -11.39
N ASN A 133 -9.16 -5.88 -11.90
CA ASN A 133 -10.34 -6.53 -11.35
C ASN A 133 -10.10 -7.14 -9.96
N LEU A 134 -8.91 -7.71 -9.72
CA LEU A 134 -8.52 -8.13 -8.37
C LEU A 134 -8.47 -6.94 -7.41
N GLY A 135 -7.89 -5.82 -7.84
CA GLY A 135 -7.90 -4.56 -7.08
C GLY A 135 -9.30 -4.11 -6.68
N ARG A 136 -10.26 -4.16 -7.62
CA ARG A 136 -11.68 -3.86 -7.32
C ARG A 136 -12.25 -4.81 -6.27
N CYS A 137 -12.01 -6.11 -6.40
CA CYS A 137 -12.42 -7.09 -5.39
C CYS A 137 -11.77 -6.83 -4.03
N MET A 138 -10.52 -6.39 -3.97
CA MET A 138 -9.86 -6.00 -2.71
C MET A 138 -10.55 -4.80 -2.05
N THR A 139 -11.06 -3.84 -2.83
CA THR A 139 -11.75 -2.66 -2.30
C THR A 139 -13.10 -2.96 -1.66
N THR A 140 -13.72 -4.12 -1.93
CA THR A 140 -15.00 -4.50 -1.29
C THR A 140 -14.87 -4.66 0.22
N ARG A 141 -13.64 -4.71 0.75
CA ARG A 141 -13.39 -4.61 2.19
C ARG A 141 -14.07 -3.41 2.83
N ARG A 142 -14.20 -2.29 2.11
CA ARG A 142 -14.86 -1.07 2.60
C ARG A 142 -16.33 -1.30 2.94
N ASP A 143 -17.06 -1.88 1.98
CA ASP A 143 -18.51 -1.97 2.03
C ASP A 143 -18.96 -3.29 2.69
N ASN A 144 -18.12 -4.32 2.61
CA ASN A 144 -18.37 -5.65 3.17
C ASN A 144 -17.09 -6.27 3.77
N PRO A 145 -16.64 -5.80 4.94
CA PRO A 145 -15.40 -6.25 5.57
C PRO A 145 -15.42 -7.73 5.99
N ASP A 146 -16.60 -8.24 6.34
CA ASP A 146 -16.76 -9.63 6.78
C ASP A 146 -16.75 -10.62 5.60
N SER A 147 -16.95 -10.17 4.36
CA SER A 147 -16.87 -11.03 3.16
C SER A 147 -15.47 -11.58 2.93
N SER A 148 -15.38 -12.81 2.41
CA SER A 148 -14.11 -13.42 2.04
C SER A 148 -13.59 -12.94 0.68
N LEU A 149 -14.39 -12.19 -0.09
CA LEU A 149 -14.06 -11.76 -1.45
C LEU A 149 -12.76 -10.97 -1.51
N TRP A 150 -12.63 -9.97 -0.64
CA TRP A 150 -11.44 -9.13 -0.63
C TRP A 150 -10.20 -9.92 -0.20
N ARG A 151 -10.34 -10.87 0.74
CA ARG A 151 -9.24 -11.73 1.20
C ARG A 151 -8.71 -12.61 0.08
N LEU A 152 -9.63 -13.31 -0.60
CA LEU A 152 -9.32 -14.16 -1.75
C LEU A 152 -8.72 -13.33 -2.90
N ALA A 153 -9.17 -12.10 -3.08
CA ALA A 153 -8.60 -11.21 -4.08
C ALA A 153 -7.17 -10.76 -3.74
N VAL A 154 -6.87 -10.44 -2.47
CA VAL A 154 -5.50 -10.17 -2.00
C VAL A 154 -4.61 -11.40 -2.22
N GLU A 155 -5.07 -12.58 -1.82
CA GLU A 155 -4.33 -13.84 -2.01
C GLU A 155 -4.07 -14.13 -3.50
N GLY A 156 -5.09 -13.98 -4.35
CA GLY A 156 -4.97 -14.16 -5.80
C GLY A 156 -4.02 -13.14 -6.44
N PHE A 157 -4.10 -11.87 -6.05
CA PHE A 157 -3.20 -10.81 -6.50
C PHE A 157 -1.74 -11.12 -6.12
N ASN A 158 -1.52 -11.48 -4.86
CA ASN A 158 -0.22 -11.88 -4.35
C ASN A 158 0.35 -13.10 -5.10
N HIS A 159 -0.47 -14.13 -5.33
CA HIS A 159 -0.05 -15.34 -6.03
C HIS A 159 0.39 -15.03 -7.47
N ILE A 160 -0.40 -14.27 -8.21
CA ILE A 160 -0.11 -13.90 -9.59
C ILE A 160 1.15 -13.04 -9.69
N LEU A 161 1.31 -12.04 -8.80
CA LEU A 161 2.48 -11.16 -8.84
C LEU A 161 3.77 -11.87 -8.47
N VAL A 162 3.74 -12.74 -7.46
CA VAL A 162 4.93 -13.53 -7.08
C VAL A 162 5.32 -14.49 -8.20
N ASP A 163 4.35 -15.14 -8.86
CA ASP A 163 4.61 -15.99 -10.03
C ASP A 163 5.27 -15.22 -11.19
N ASP A 164 4.74 -14.03 -11.54
CA ASP A 164 5.29 -13.18 -12.59
C ASP A 164 6.72 -12.73 -12.29
N VAL A 165 6.97 -12.20 -11.09
CA VAL A 165 8.29 -11.71 -10.68
C VAL A 165 9.30 -12.85 -10.58
N THR A 166 8.90 -14.03 -10.10
CA THR A 166 9.78 -15.20 -10.03
C THR A 166 10.18 -15.69 -11.42
N LYS A 167 9.23 -15.71 -12.37
CA LYS A 167 9.52 -16.08 -13.77
C LYS A 167 10.40 -15.05 -14.48
N LEU A 168 10.23 -13.77 -14.17
CA LEU A 168 11.09 -12.70 -14.68
C LEU A 168 12.52 -12.85 -14.19
N ALA A 169 12.71 -13.11 -12.89
CA ALA A 169 14.03 -13.30 -12.28
C ALA A 169 14.80 -14.51 -12.84
N ALA A 170 14.08 -15.55 -13.29
CA ALA A 170 14.68 -16.75 -13.87
C ALA A 170 14.95 -16.65 -15.40
N ASN A 171 14.94 -15.44 -15.97
CA ASN A 171 15.26 -15.16 -17.38
C ASN A 171 14.41 -15.93 -18.41
N PHE A 172 13.21 -16.40 -18.05
CA PHE A 172 12.32 -17.17 -18.93
C PHE A 172 11.74 -16.38 -20.12
N TRP A 173 12.13 -15.11 -20.28
CA TRP A 173 11.47 -14.16 -21.18
C TRP A 173 12.47 -13.33 -22.00
N GLN A 174 13.33 -14.00 -22.79
CA GLN A 174 14.23 -13.34 -23.75
C GLN A 174 13.48 -12.66 -24.93
N ASP A 175 12.19 -12.95 -25.12
CA ASP A 175 11.37 -12.45 -26.25
C ASP A 175 10.63 -11.10 -25.99
N MET A 176 10.84 -10.44 -24.85
CA MET A 176 10.00 -9.32 -24.36
C MET A 176 10.23 -7.93 -25.03
N LYS A 177 10.87 -7.84 -26.20
CA LYS A 177 10.92 -6.54 -26.91
C LYS A 177 9.52 -6.09 -27.38
N ILE A 178 8.61 -7.04 -27.63
CA ILE A 178 7.27 -6.77 -28.18
C ILE A 178 6.25 -6.36 -27.09
N SER A 179 6.48 -6.73 -25.83
CA SER A 179 5.51 -6.55 -24.72
C SER A 179 5.76 -5.34 -23.82
N ARG A 180 6.80 -4.54 -24.09
CA ARG A 180 7.23 -3.43 -23.21
C ARG A 180 6.12 -2.42 -22.87
N PRO A 181 5.25 -1.99 -23.81
CA PRO A 181 4.13 -1.11 -23.47
C PRO A 181 3.07 -1.79 -22.58
N ALA A 182 2.84 -3.09 -22.77
CA ALA A 182 1.91 -3.86 -21.94
C ALA A 182 2.45 -4.01 -20.51
N ARG A 183 3.75 -4.30 -20.36
CA ARG A 183 4.43 -4.36 -19.05
C ARG A 183 4.37 -3.04 -18.29
N LEU A 184 4.58 -1.91 -18.98
CA LEU A 184 4.42 -0.58 -18.39
C LEU A 184 3.00 -0.40 -17.81
N ARG A 185 1.97 -0.84 -18.54
CA ARG A 185 0.59 -0.77 -18.08
C ARG A 185 0.36 -1.67 -16.85
N VAL A 186 0.86 -2.90 -16.86
CA VAL A 186 0.77 -3.82 -15.70
C VAL A 186 1.33 -3.13 -14.44
N TRP A 187 2.53 -2.59 -14.51
CA TRP A 187 3.18 -1.95 -13.35
C TRP A 187 2.43 -0.72 -12.84
N LYS A 188 1.78 0.04 -13.71
CA LYS A 188 0.89 1.15 -13.29
C LYS A 188 -0.33 0.64 -12.53
N GLU A 189 -1.02 -0.37 -13.04
CA GLU A 189 -2.17 -0.97 -12.34
C GLU A 189 -1.74 -1.60 -11.01
N VAL A 190 -0.55 -2.24 -10.96
CA VAL A 190 0.01 -2.79 -9.70
C VAL A 190 0.24 -1.68 -8.67
N ALA A 191 0.84 -0.56 -9.08
CA ALA A 191 1.02 0.58 -8.20
C ALA A 191 -0.33 1.17 -7.73
N ASP A 192 -1.32 1.27 -8.63
CA ASP A 192 -2.65 1.75 -8.28
C ASP A 192 -3.34 0.84 -7.25
N VAL A 193 -3.24 -0.48 -7.41
CA VAL A 193 -3.80 -1.46 -6.45
C VAL A 193 -3.12 -1.36 -5.08
N TYR A 194 -1.79 -1.29 -5.03
CA TYR A 194 -1.06 -1.12 -3.77
C TYR A 194 -1.40 0.22 -3.11
N GLU A 195 -1.44 1.31 -3.87
CA GLU A 195 -1.76 2.63 -3.35
C GLU A 195 -3.17 2.68 -2.76
N ILE A 196 -4.16 2.21 -3.52
CA ILE A 196 -5.56 2.17 -3.08
C ILE A 196 -5.70 1.26 -1.86
N PHE A 197 -5.12 0.06 -1.88
CA PHE A 197 -5.36 -0.92 -0.83
C PHE A 197 -4.60 -0.62 0.46
N LEU A 198 -3.28 -0.38 0.37
CA LEU A 198 -2.46 -0.14 1.55
C LEU A 198 -2.80 1.18 2.22
N VAL A 199 -2.97 2.26 1.46
CA VAL A 199 -3.26 3.60 2.02
C VAL A 199 -4.73 3.71 2.43
N GLY A 200 -5.62 3.16 1.60
CA GLY A 200 -7.06 3.27 1.77
C GLY A 200 -7.65 2.34 2.82
N TYR A 201 -7.17 1.10 2.96
CA TYR A 201 -7.87 0.07 3.77
C TYR A 201 -7.00 -0.62 4.81
N CYS A 202 -5.73 -0.94 4.53
CA CYS A 202 -4.85 -1.57 5.54
C CYS A 202 -4.69 -0.67 6.76
N GLY A 203 -4.46 -1.23 7.94
CA GLY A 203 -4.29 -0.53 9.20
C GLY A 203 -5.51 0.28 9.64
N ARG A 204 -6.68 0.12 9.02
CA ARG A 204 -7.92 0.79 9.44
C ARG A 204 -8.86 -0.23 10.06
N ALA A 205 -9.43 0.12 11.22
CA ALA A 205 -10.41 -0.73 11.86
C ALA A 205 -11.75 -0.62 11.13
N LEU A 206 -12.34 -1.76 10.79
CA LEU A 206 -13.78 -1.89 10.58
C LEU A 206 -14.27 -2.87 11.65
N PRO A 207 -14.94 -2.39 12.73
CA PRO A 207 -15.41 -3.28 13.76
C PRO A 207 -16.60 -4.08 13.23
N SER A 208 -16.53 -5.42 13.26
CA SER A 208 -17.72 -6.26 13.32
C SER A 208 -17.95 -6.68 14.78
N ASN A 209 -19.18 -6.46 15.29
CA ASN A 209 -19.55 -6.59 16.71
C ASN A 209 -19.65 -8.06 17.21
N SER A 210 -18.87 -8.99 16.66
CA SER A 210 -19.00 -10.43 16.96
C SER A 210 -17.74 -11.02 17.59
N LEU A 211 -17.88 -12.03 18.44
CA LEU A 211 -16.74 -12.78 19.01
C LEU A 211 -15.92 -13.53 17.93
N SER A 212 -16.55 -13.86 16.79
CA SER A 212 -15.86 -14.35 15.59
C SER A 212 -14.95 -13.30 14.94
N ALA A 213 -15.18 -12.01 15.22
CA ALA A 213 -14.42 -10.91 14.65
C ALA A 213 -12.99 -10.83 15.18
N VAL A 214 -12.69 -11.34 16.39
CA VAL A 214 -11.33 -11.28 16.95
C VAL A 214 -10.37 -12.22 16.21
N ALA A 215 -10.80 -13.45 15.92
CA ALA A 215 -10.01 -14.41 15.15
C ALA A 215 -9.89 -14.00 13.67
N LEU A 216 -10.97 -13.47 13.09
CA LEU A 216 -10.95 -12.91 11.73
C LEU A 216 -10.07 -11.66 11.65
N SER A 217 -10.06 -10.80 12.69
CA SER A 217 -9.18 -9.65 12.78
C SER A 217 -7.73 -10.08 12.68
N GLY A 218 -7.27 -11.06 13.49
CA GLY A 218 -5.88 -11.53 13.41
C GLY A 218 -5.48 -12.10 12.04
N ALA A 219 -6.40 -12.78 11.36
CA ALA A 219 -6.16 -13.25 9.99
C ALA A 219 -6.06 -12.09 8.99
N ASP A 220 -6.87 -11.05 9.16
CA ASP A 220 -6.84 -9.83 8.36
C ASP A 220 -5.53 -9.07 8.58
N GLU A 221 -5.10 -8.89 9.83
CA GLU A 221 -3.81 -8.27 10.17
C GLU A 221 -2.65 -9.04 9.52
N SER A 222 -2.67 -10.37 9.61
CA SER A 222 -1.66 -11.24 8.97
C SER A 222 -1.65 -11.08 7.44
N LEU A 223 -2.83 -10.99 6.82
CA LEU A 223 -2.95 -10.81 5.38
C LEU A 223 -2.45 -9.43 4.93
N GLU A 224 -2.68 -8.39 5.74
CA GLU A 224 -2.11 -7.05 5.52
C GLU A 224 -0.59 -7.01 5.63
N MET A 225 -0.02 -7.71 6.61
CA MET A 225 1.43 -7.85 6.72
C MET A 225 1.99 -8.63 5.54
N SER A 226 1.31 -9.69 5.10
CA SER A 226 1.71 -10.50 3.93
C SER A 226 1.76 -9.69 2.64
N ILE A 227 0.75 -8.85 2.35
CA ILE A 227 0.77 -8.00 1.15
C ILE A 227 1.91 -6.96 1.21
N LEU A 228 2.22 -6.42 2.40
CA LEU A 228 3.35 -5.51 2.59
C LEU A 228 4.70 -6.24 2.40
N ASP A 229 4.82 -7.46 2.92
CA ASP A 229 6.02 -8.29 2.78
C ASP A 229 6.25 -8.70 1.31
N ILE A 230 5.19 -8.98 0.56
CA ILE A 230 5.30 -9.26 -0.87
C ILE A 230 5.76 -8.01 -1.63
N LEU A 231 5.16 -6.85 -1.38
CA LEU A 231 5.60 -5.61 -2.00
C LEU A 231 7.08 -5.33 -1.71
N GLY A 232 7.46 -5.39 -0.43
CA GLY A 232 8.80 -5.05 0.00
C GLY A 232 9.84 -6.11 -0.39
N ASP A 233 9.65 -7.36 0.02
CA ASP A 233 10.68 -8.40 -0.08
C ASP A 233 10.64 -9.21 -1.36
N LYS A 234 9.47 -9.38 -1.98
CA LYS A 234 9.33 -10.19 -3.21
C LYS A 234 9.34 -9.34 -4.47
N ILE A 235 8.79 -8.13 -4.44
CA ILE A 235 8.72 -7.25 -5.61
C ILE A 235 9.91 -6.29 -5.62
N LEU A 236 10.00 -5.39 -4.64
CA LEU A 236 10.98 -4.29 -4.65
C LEU A 236 12.44 -4.75 -4.46
N LYS A 237 12.68 -5.92 -3.86
CA LYS A 237 14.03 -6.51 -3.77
C LYS A 237 14.41 -7.37 -4.98
N SER A 238 13.47 -7.71 -5.85
CA SER A 238 13.71 -8.58 -7.01
C SER A 238 14.13 -7.78 -8.25
N PRO A 239 14.83 -8.42 -9.21
CA PRO A 239 15.09 -7.81 -10.50
C PRO A 239 13.78 -7.72 -11.30
N ILE A 240 13.17 -6.53 -11.31
CA ILE A 240 11.93 -6.23 -12.04
C ILE A 240 12.17 -5.19 -13.13
N ASP A 241 11.31 -5.21 -14.15
CA ASP A 241 11.31 -4.30 -15.31
C ASP A 241 10.41 -3.07 -15.09
N ALA A 242 10.15 -2.72 -13.82
CA ALA A 242 9.32 -1.57 -13.46
C ALA A 242 10.04 -0.25 -13.78
N PRO A 243 9.35 0.74 -14.39
CA PRO A 243 9.89 2.08 -14.58
C PRO A 243 10.20 2.79 -13.26
N PHE A 244 11.14 3.73 -13.31
CA PHE A 244 11.54 4.54 -12.16
C PHE A 244 10.37 5.26 -11.47
N ASP A 245 9.44 5.84 -12.23
CA ASP A 245 8.26 6.53 -11.68
C ASP A 245 7.35 5.57 -10.89
N VAL A 246 7.21 4.32 -11.36
CA VAL A 246 6.46 3.28 -10.65
C VAL A 246 7.18 2.89 -9.36
N LEU A 247 8.50 2.67 -9.39
CA LEU A 247 9.28 2.35 -8.19
C LEU A 247 9.13 3.45 -7.13
N GLN A 248 9.21 4.72 -7.55
CA GLN A 248 9.01 5.87 -6.66
C GLN A 248 7.60 5.89 -6.07
N ARG A 249 6.57 5.61 -6.87
CA ARG A 249 5.18 5.52 -6.39
C ARG A 249 5.02 4.43 -5.35
N LEU A 250 5.52 3.21 -5.60
CA LEU A 250 5.43 2.08 -4.69
C LEU A 250 6.11 2.36 -3.34
N ILE A 251 7.30 2.96 -3.36
CA ILE A 251 8.02 3.33 -2.13
C ILE A 251 7.29 4.46 -1.40
N SER A 252 6.76 5.45 -2.12
CA SER A 252 5.93 6.51 -1.54
C SER A 252 4.64 5.97 -0.90
N THR A 253 4.04 4.92 -1.47
CA THR A 253 2.91 4.22 -0.85
C THR A 253 3.29 3.65 0.52
N ILE A 254 4.44 2.97 0.64
CA ILE A 254 4.93 2.45 1.92
C ILE A 254 5.15 3.60 2.92
N ASP A 255 5.76 4.70 2.48
CA ASP A 255 5.99 5.87 3.33
C ASP A 255 4.71 6.54 3.83
N ARG A 256 3.69 6.67 2.98
CA ARG A 256 2.36 7.17 3.38
C ARG A 256 1.69 6.28 4.43
N CYS A 257 1.94 4.98 4.40
CA CYS A 257 1.47 4.06 5.43
C CYS A 257 2.32 4.16 6.71
N ALA A 258 3.63 4.33 6.58
CA ALA A 258 4.56 4.56 7.69
C ALA A 258 4.30 5.88 8.44
N SER A 259 3.69 6.86 7.77
CA SER A 259 3.44 8.19 8.32
C SER A 259 2.28 8.26 9.32
N ARG A 260 1.49 7.20 9.49
CA ARG A 260 0.18 7.29 10.14
C ARG A 260 0.30 7.72 11.59
N THR A 261 1.19 7.08 12.34
CA THR A 261 1.45 7.45 13.74
C THR A 261 1.97 8.88 13.82
N CYS A 262 3.05 9.20 13.09
CA CYS A 262 3.65 10.53 13.19
C CYS A 262 2.81 11.70 12.67
N SER A 263 1.86 11.44 11.77
CA SER A 263 0.96 12.45 11.19
C SER A 263 -0.16 12.91 12.12
N LEU A 264 -0.52 12.08 13.12
CA LEU A 264 -1.59 12.42 14.05
C LEU A 264 -1.09 13.41 15.12
N PRO A 265 -1.94 14.37 15.54
CA PRO A 265 -1.68 15.17 16.74
C PRO A 265 -1.50 14.29 17.98
N VAL A 266 -0.66 14.74 18.92
CA VAL A 266 -0.32 14.01 20.14
C VAL A 266 -1.54 13.69 21.00
N GLU A 267 -2.58 14.52 20.97
CA GLU A 267 -3.83 14.32 21.71
C GLU A 267 -4.70 13.19 21.13
N THR A 268 -4.54 12.89 19.85
CA THR A 268 -5.45 11.98 19.11
C THR A 268 -4.81 10.64 18.78
N VAL A 269 -3.48 10.55 18.83
CA VAL A 269 -2.75 9.32 18.47
C VAL A 269 -3.08 8.16 19.41
N GLU A 270 -3.48 8.40 20.66
CA GLU A 270 -3.95 7.36 21.60
C GLU A 270 -5.28 6.73 21.19
N LEU A 271 -6.10 7.45 20.41
CA LEU A 271 -7.37 6.94 19.89
C LEU A 271 -7.17 6.01 18.69
N MET A 272 -5.95 5.96 18.16
CA MET A 272 -5.62 5.13 17.01
C MET A 272 -5.66 3.64 17.41
N PRO A 273 -6.36 2.78 16.64
CA PRO A 273 -6.36 1.35 16.92
C PRO A 273 -4.94 0.77 16.94
N ALA A 274 -4.64 -0.12 17.89
CA ALA A 274 -3.31 -0.70 18.06
C ALA A 274 -2.78 -1.44 16.80
N HIS A 275 -3.68 -2.01 16.00
CA HIS A 275 -3.30 -2.60 14.72
C HIS A 275 -2.76 -1.55 13.72
N CYS A 276 -3.32 -0.34 13.72
CA CYS A 276 -2.88 0.74 12.83
C CYS A 276 -1.45 1.18 13.15
N SER A 277 -1.10 1.34 14.44
CA SER A 277 0.28 1.66 14.84
C SER A 277 1.24 0.55 14.44
N LYS A 278 0.88 -0.72 14.68
CA LYS A 278 1.70 -1.87 14.28
C LYS A 278 1.94 -1.91 12.77
N PHE A 279 0.89 -1.69 11.97
CA PHE A 279 1.01 -1.66 10.51
C PHE A 279 1.87 -0.47 10.04
N SER A 280 1.71 0.71 10.64
CA SER A 280 2.56 1.88 10.39
C SER A 280 4.03 1.57 10.68
N LEU A 281 4.30 0.90 11.81
CA LEU A 281 5.64 0.49 12.21
C LEU A 281 6.23 -0.55 11.26
N ALA A 282 5.43 -1.52 10.79
CA ALA A 282 5.85 -2.50 9.81
C ALA A 282 6.22 -1.85 8.46
N CYS A 283 5.49 -0.82 8.03
CA CYS A 283 5.82 -0.05 6.84
C CYS A 283 7.15 0.69 7.00
N LEU A 284 7.37 1.29 8.18
CA LEU A 284 8.62 1.98 8.50
C LEU A 284 9.81 0.99 8.52
N HIS A 285 9.64 -0.17 9.15
CA HIS A 285 10.60 -1.27 9.11
C HIS A 285 10.91 -1.70 7.67
N LYS A 286 9.91 -1.72 6.79
CA LYS A 286 10.13 -2.07 5.39
C LYS A 286 11.00 -1.04 4.66
N LEU A 287 10.83 0.25 4.92
CA LEU A 287 11.73 1.29 4.38
C LEU A 287 13.18 1.11 4.83
N PHE A 288 13.42 0.76 6.10
CA PHE A 288 14.76 0.39 6.58
C PHE A 288 15.30 -0.82 5.83
N SER A 289 14.48 -1.87 5.68
CA SER A 289 14.87 -3.11 5.00
C SER A 289 15.21 -2.90 3.51
N LEU A 290 14.50 -1.99 2.82
CA LEU A 290 14.78 -1.63 1.42
C LEU A 290 16.05 -0.78 1.29
N SER A 291 16.36 0.03 2.30
CA SER A 291 17.56 0.87 2.35
C SER A 291 18.81 0.09 2.77
N SER A 292 18.64 -1.04 3.45
CA SER A 292 19.72 -1.87 3.98
C SER A 292 20.48 -2.64 2.89
N SER A 293 21.80 -2.76 3.06
CA SER A 293 22.64 -3.71 2.34
C SER A 293 22.67 -5.04 3.09
N ASP A 294 22.05 -6.08 2.54
CA ASP A 294 22.25 -7.45 3.04
C ASP A 294 23.60 -7.98 2.55
N ASN A 295 24.34 -8.73 3.37
CA ASN A 295 25.67 -9.29 3.06
C ASN A 295 25.68 -10.30 1.89
N GLU A 296 24.55 -10.60 1.27
CA GLU A 296 24.46 -11.48 0.11
C GLU A 296 24.77 -10.70 -1.18
N ALA A 297 26.06 -10.47 -1.43
CA ALA A 297 26.59 -9.79 -2.62
C ALA A 297 26.04 -10.33 -3.96
N SER A 298 25.55 -11.58 -3.99
CA SER A 298 24.94 -12.20 -5.17
C SER A 298 23.55 -11.68 -5.54
N LYS A 299 22.90 -10.86 -4.70
CA LYS A 299 21.55 -10.32 -4.94
C LYS A 299 21.51 -8.82 -5.28
N TRP A 300 22.65 -8.13 -5.27
CA TRP A 300 22.72 -6.71 -5.60
C TRP A 300 22.58 -6.51 -7.12
N ASN A 301 21.46 -5.95 -7.57
CA ASN A 301 21.16 -5.70 -8.98
C ASN A 301 20.79 -4.23 -9.20
N LEU A 302 20.76 -3.77 -10.46
CA LEU A 302 20.48 -2.36 -10.81
C LEU A 302 19.14 -1.88 -10.24
N THR A 303 18.07 -2.66 -10.37
CA THR A 303 16.76 -2.34 -9.82
C THR A 303 16.82 -2.22 -8.29
N ARG A 304 17.51 -3.14 -7.60
CA ARG A 304 17.71 -3.08 -6.15
C ARG A 304 18.50 -1.84 -5.73
N ALA A 305 19.51 -1.44 -6.49
CA ALA A 305 20.26 -0.21 -6.25
C ALA A 305 19.37 1.04 -6.40
N GLU A 306 18.54 1.10 -7.44
CA GLU A 306 17.57 2.20 -7.65
C GLU A 306 16.54 2.26 -6.52
N VAL A 307 15.91 1.13 -6.18
CA VAL A 307 14.97 1.02 -5.06
C VAL A 307 15.62 1.46 -3.76
N SER A 308 16.86 1.04 -3.50
CA SER A 308 17.58 1.40 -2.27
C SER A 308 17.88 2.91 -2.23
N LYS A 309 18.28 3.51 -3.34
CA LYS A 309 18.50 4.98 -3.46
C LYS A 309 17.22 5.78 -3.21
N ILE A 310 16.09 5.37 -3.81
CA ILE A 310 14.80 6.03 -3.57
C ILE A 310 14.41 5.85 -2.09
N SER A 311 14.52 4.63 -1.57
CA SER A 311 14.11 4.28 -0.21
C SER A 311 14.90 5.05 0.85
N ILE A 312 16.22 5.18 0.70
CA ILE A 312 17.03 5.91 1.70
C ILE A 312 16.68 7.39 1.74
N THR A 313 16.42 8.02 0.58
CA THR A 313 16.03 9.44 0.53
C THR A 313 14.69 9.66 1.22
N VAL A 314 13.70 8.80 0.95
CA VAL A 314 12.39 8.84 1.60
C VAL A 314 12.51 8.56 3.10
N LEU A 315 13.31 7.55 3.48
CA LEU A 315 13.53 7.16 4.88
C LEU A 315 14.16 8.29 5.70
N MET A 316 15.17 9.00 5.16
CA MET A 316 15.80 10.12 5.87
C MET A 316 14.81 11.24 6.15
N GLY A 317 14.00 11.63 5.16
CA GLY A 317 12.94 12.63 5.36
C GLY A 317 11.90 12.19 6.39
N ARG A 318 11.52 10.90 6.38
CA ARG A 318 10.60 10.33 7.36
C ARG A 318 11.17 10.33 8.78
N CYS A 319 12.42 9.89 8.95
CA CYS A 319 13.10 9.90 10.24
C CYS A 319 13.23 11.32 10.78
N GLU A 320 13.69 12.28 9.96
CA GLU A 320 13.75 13.70 10.35
C GLU A 320 12.39 14.22 10.82
N TYR A 321 11.32 13.94 10.06
CA TYR A 321 9.97 14.33 10.44
C TYR A 321 9.53 13.74 11.78
N ILE A 322 9.78 12.45 12.02
CA ILE A 322 9.44 11.77 13.29
C ILE A 322 10.22 12.39 14.46
N LEU A 323 11.53 12.62 14.29
CA LEU A 323 12.39 13.23 15.32
C LEU A 323 11.90 14.64 15.68
N ASN A 324 11.62 15.47 14.67
CA ASN A 324 11.14 16.83 14.86
C ASN A 324 9.73 16.85 15.48
N ARG A 325 8.84 15.96 15.03
CA ARG A 325 7.49 15.83 15.58
C ARG A 325 7.54 15.42 17.05
N PHE A 326 8.41 14.48 17.42
CA PHE A 326 8.57 14.07 18.81
C PHE A 326 8.98 15.24 19.71
N LEU A 327 9.89 16.11 19.26
CA LEU A 327 10.29 17.30 20.01
C LEU A 327 9.15 18.32 20.16
N ILE A 328 8.36 18.53 19.11
CA ILE A 328 7.17 19.40 19.16
C ILE A 328 6.17 18.84 20.19
N ASP A 329 5.86 17.56 20.07
CA ASP A 329 4.95 16.87 20.97
C ASP A 329 5.46 16.90 22.43
N GLU A 330 6.78 16.83 22.65
CA GLU A 330 7.39 16.95 23.98
C GLU A 330 7.09 18.31 24.62
N ASN A 331 7.29 19.38 23.86
CA ASN A 331 7.05 20.74 24.31
C ASN A 331 5.56 20.99 24.58
N ASP A 332 4.67 20.45 23.74
CA ASP A 332 3.22 20.60 23.86
C ASP A 332 2.63 19.79 25.04
N LEU A 333 3.23 18.64 25.35
CA LEU A 333 2.80 17.80 26.47
C LEU A 333 3.24 18.33 27.84
N GLY A 334 4.38 19.03 27.91
CA GLY A 334 4.96 19.53 29.16
C GLY A 334 5.40 18.39 30.08
N GLU A 335 4.64 18.10 31.13
CA GLU A 335 4.89 17.01 32.09
C GLU A 335 4.04 15.76 31.83
N ARG A 336 3.12 15.80 30.85
CA ARG A 336 2.25 14.66 30.54
C ARG A 336 3.02 13.55 29.85
N ASN A 337 2.73 12.29 30.17
CA ASN A 337 3.35 11.14 29.50
C ASN A 337 3.04 11.13 28.01
N PHE A 338 3.97 10.61 27.22
CA PHE A 338 3.72 10.38 25.80
C PHE A 338 2.76 9.22 25.56
N PRO A 339 1.93 9.31 24.51
CA PRO A 339 1.23 8.18 23.95
C PRO A 339 2.17 7.01 23.61
N ALA A 340 1.75 5.78 23.95
CA ALA A 340 2.56 4.58 23.73
C ALA A 340 3.02 4.41 22.27
N ALA A 341 2.14 4.65 21.31
CA ALA A 341 2.47 4.55 19.88
C ALA A 341 3.55 5.56 19.45
N ARG A 342 3.57 6.76 20.07
CA ARG A 342 4.59 7.79 19.79
C ARG A 342 5.95 7.37 20.32
N LEU A 343 5.99 6.85 21.54
CA LEU A 343 7.22 6.32 22.16
C LEU A 343 7.76 5.11 21.40
N GLU A 344 6.89 4.20 20.98
CA GLU A 344 7.27 3.03 20.20
C GLU A 344 7.90 3.45 18.86
N GLU A 345 7.30 4.41 18.16
CA GLU A 345 7.80 4.93 16.88
C GLU A 345 9.19 5.56 17.01
N ILE A 346 9.40 6.46 17.99
CA ILE A 346 10.70 7.12 18.19
C ILE A 346 11.78 6.13 18.62
N ILE A 347 11.47 5.22 19.55
CA ILE A 347 12.42 4.20 20.02
C ILE A 347 12.80 3.28 18.87
N PHE A 348 11.83 2.87 18.06
CA PHE A 348 12.05 2.02 16.91
C PHE A 348 13.01 2.68 15.91
N ILE A 349 12.77 3.92 15.49
CA ILE A 349 13.65 4.55 14.49
C ILE A 349 15.08 4.73 14.99
N LEU A 350 15.26 5.10 16.26
CA LEU A 350 16.60 5.31 16.82
C LEU A 350 17.38 4.00 16.88
N GLN A 351 16.71 2.89 17.22
CA GLN A 351 17.33 1.56 17.20
C GLN A 351 17.69 1.11 15.77
N GLU A 352 16.77 1.28 14.83
CA GLU A 352 16.99 0.86 13.44
C GLU A 352 18.05 1.72 12.75
N LEU A 353 18.11 3.02 13.02
CA LEU A 353 19.18 3.91 12.53
C LEU A 353 20.57 3.46 13.00
N ALA A 354 20.68 2.97 14.23
CA ALA A 354 21.95 2.45 14.76
C ALA A 354 22.38 1.14 14.07
N ARG A 355 21.41 0.30 13.69
CA ARG A 355 21.65 -1.00 13.03
C ARG A 355 21.84 -0.89 11.52
N LEU A 356 21.22 0.11 10.89
CA LEU A 356 21.20 0.28 9.44
C LEU A 356 22.62 0.38 8.88
N LYS A 357 22.90 -0.47 7.89
CA LYS A 357 24.08 -0.41 7.03
C LYS A 357 23.59 -0.26 5.61
N ILE A 358 24.17 0.66 4.86
CA ILE A 358 23.73 0.95 3.50
C ILE A 358 24.85 0.68 2.50
N HIS A 359 24.49 0.25 1.31
CA HIS A 359 25.45 0.02 0.23
C HIS A 359 26.10 1.35 -0.20
N PRO A 360 27.37 1.37 -0.63
CA PRO A 360 28.02 2.59 -1.12
C PRO A 360 27.24 3.31 -2.23
N ASP A 361 26.65 2.56 -3.16
CA ASP A 361 25.77 3.12 -4.20
C ASP A 361 24.56 3.85 -3.60
N THR A 362 23.96 3.30 -2.55
CA THR A 362 22.83 3.91 -1.84
C THR A 362 23.27 5.17 -1.11
N ALA A 363 24.43 5.15 -0.47
CA ALA A 363 25.00 6.30 0.22
C ALA A 363 25.22 7.52 -0.71
N SER A 364 25.46 7.29 -2.00
CA SER A 364 25.63 8.37 -2.98
C SER A 364 24.40 9.29 -3.10
N ALA A 365 23.19 8.75 -2.86
CA ALA A 365 21.92 9.46 -2.92
C ALA A 365 21.63 10.31 -1.68
N LEU A 366 22.41 10.17 -0.60
CA LEU A 366 22.21 10.98 0.61
C LEU A 366 22.51 12.46 0.35
N PRO A 367 21.75 13.39 0.96
CA PRO A 367 21.94 14.84 0.81
C PRO A 367 23.10 15.37 1.68
N LEU A 368 24.27 14.71 1.62
CA LEU A 368 25.46 15.14 2.36
C LEU A 368 26.27 16.18 1.59
N HIS A 369 26.90 17.10 2.35
CA HIS A 369 27.83 18.07 1.78
C HIS A 369 29.01 17.35 1.06
N PRO A 370 29.48 17.83 -0.10
CA PRO A 370 30.51 17.16 -0.90
C PRO A 370 31.77 16.78 -0.13
N VAL A 371 32.21 17.63 0.82
CA VAL A 371 33.38 17.39 1.68
C VAL A 371 33.21 16.13 2.54
N LEU A 372 32.01 15.93 3.11
CA LEU A 372 31.70 14.73 3.89
C LEU A 372 31.62 13.50 2.98
N LYS A 373 31.03 13.64 1.78
CA LYS A 373 30.99 12.56 0.79
C LYS A 373 32.40 12.08 0.41
N SER A 374 33.34 13.00 0.17
CA SER A 374 34.73 12.66 -0.18
C SER A 374 35.49 12.02 0.98
N GLY A 375 35.26 12.46 2.22
CA GLY A 375 35.91 11.88 3.40
C GLY A 375 35.41 10.46 3.72
N LEU A 376 34.17 10.15 3.38
CA LEU A 376 33.55 8.84 3.65
C LEU A 376 33.85 7.81 2.56
N ALA A 377 34.16 8.23 1.33
CA ALA A 377 34.37 7.37 0.15
C ALA A 377 35.63 6.48 0.17
N MET A 378 36.48 6.57 1.21
CA MET A 378 37.86 6.07 1.15
C MET A 378 38.08 4.63 1.66
N ASP A 379 37.05 3.83 1.93
CA ASP A 379 37.28 2.42 2.32
C ASP A 379 36.08 1.51 1.99
N GLU A 380 36.24 0.59 1.04
CA GLU A 380 35.22 -0.38 0.61
C GLU A 380 34.85 -1.41 1.71
N ASN A 381 35.70 -1.59 2.72
CA ASN A 381 35.52 -2.56 3.81
C ASN A 381 35.02 -1.96 5.13
N SER A 382 34.58 -0.70 5.11
CA SER A 382 34.23 0.00 6.34
C SER A 382 32.73 -0.07 6.65
N ASP A 383 32.43 -0.43 7.90
CA ASP A 383 31.10 -0.52 8.51
C ASP A 383 30.45 0.88 8.69
N LYS A 384 30.58 1.75 7.67
CA LYS A 384 30.22 3.16 7.71
C LYS A 384 28.72 3.37 7.68
N ARG A 385 28.29 4.42 8.38
CA ARG A 385 26.88 4.81 8.57
C ARG A 385 26.67 6.27 8.19
N PRO A 386 26.86 6.64 6.91
CA PRO A 386 26.79 8.03 6.46
C PRO A 386 25.39 8.63 6.63
N HIS A 387 24.33 7.82 6.70
CA HIS A 387 22.96 8.27 6.96
C HIS A 387 22.81 8.96 8.32
N LEU A 388 23.62 8.58 9.33
CA LEU A 388 23.59 9.21 10.64
C LEU A 388 24.03 10.68 10.60
N LEU A 389 24.91 11.04 9.66
CA LEU A 389 25.37 12.41 9.49
C LEU A 389 24.28 13.33 8.92
N VAL A 390 23.32 12.76 8.17
CA VAL A 390 22.16 13.52 7.65
C VAL A 390 21.27 13.98 8.80
N LEU A 391 21.04 13.09 9.77
CA LEU A 391 20.15 13.34 10.92
C LEU A 391 20.88 13.90 12.14
N PHE A 392 22.18 14.20 12.02
CA PHE A 392 23.00 14.70 13.13
C PHE A 392 22.41 15.94 13.83
N PRO A 393 21.91 16.97 13.10
CA PRO A 393 21.27 18.12 13.74
C PRO A 393 20.09 17.72 14.62
N SER A 394 19.21 16.83 14.13
CA SER A 394 18.05 16.35 14.89
C SER A 394 18.46 15.57 16.15
N PHE A 395 19.56 14.81 16.09
CA PHE A 395 20.08 14.10 17.26
C PHE A 395 20.61 15.06 18.33
N CYS A 396 21.22 16.17 17.94
CA CYS A 396 21.71 17.19 18.89
C CYS A 396 20.56 17.79 19.71
N GLU A 397 19.43 18.08 19.08
CA GLU A 397 18.23 18.60 19.76
C GLU A 397 17.61 17.56 20.72
N LEU A 398 17.70 16.27 20.40
CA LEU A 398 17.14 15.21 21.23
C LEU A 398 17.99 14.83 22.46
N VAL A 399 19.21 15.37 22.60
CA VAL A 399 20.05 15.09 23.78
C VAL A 399 19.39 15.56 25.08
N ILE A 400 18.56 16.60 25.01
CA ILE A 400 17.83 17.17 26.14
C ILE A 400 16.44 16.58 26.35
N SER A 401 16.03 15.59 25.54
CA SER A 401 14.74 14.91 25.64
C SER A 401 14.44 14.47 27.08
N ARG A 402 13.21 14.62 27.57
CA ARG A 402 12.85 14.20 28.95
C ARG A 402 12.79 12.67 29.08
N GLU A 403 12.52 11.97 27.97
CA GLU A 403 12.50 10.52 27.91
C GLU A 403 13.90 9.90 28.00
N ALA A 404 14.17 9.20 29.10
CA ALA A 404 15.50 8.61 29.38
C ALA A 404 15.95 7.62 28.30
N ARG A 405 15.02 6.78 27.84
CA ARG A 405 15.29 5.78 26.80
C ARG A 405 15.68 6.42 25.46
N VAL A 406 15.06 7.55 25.12
CA VAL A 406 15.40 8.32 23.91
C VAL A 406 16.81 8.89 24.04
N ARG A 407 17.14 9.51 25.17
CA ARG A 407 18.50 10.03 25.43
C ARG A 407 19.58 8.95 25.33
N GLU A 408 19.32 7.76 25.88
CA GLU A 408 20.26 6.62 25.80
C GLU A 408 20.54 6.21 24.36
N LEU A 409 19.49 6.10 23.53
CA LEU A 409 19.62 5.73 22.12
C LEU A 409 20.30 6.83 21.30
N VAL A 410 19.97 8.09 21.55
CA VAL A 410 20.65 9.24 20.92
C VAL A 410 22.14 9.23 21.27
N GLN A 411 22.51 8.94 22.52
CA GLN A 411 23.91 8.81 22.91
C GLN A 411 24.63 7.70 22.14
N VAL A 412 23.96 6.57 21.88
CA VAL A 412 24.52 5.51 21.02
C VAL A 412 24.76 6.01 19.60
N LEU A 413 23.80 6.71 19.00
CA LEU A 413 23.94 7.27 17.65
C LEU A 413 25.07 8.31 17.56
N LEU A 414 25.19 9.19 18.54
CA LEU A 414 26.27 10.20 18.59
C LEU A 414 27.66 9.55 18.75
N ARG A 415 27.77 8.44 19.49
CA ARG A 415 29.01 7.64 19.56
C ARG A 415 29.35 7.00 18.22
N LEU A 416 28.35 6.48 17.50
CA LEU A 416 28.56 5.97 16.14
C LEU A 416 29.07 7.08 15.22
N ILE A 417 28.46 8.27 15.26
CA ILE A 417 28.91 9.43 14.48
C ILE A 417 30.35 9.84 14.83
N THR A 418 30.70 9.83 16.11
CA THR A 418 32.08 10.09 16.58
C THR A 418 33.08 9.13 15.91
N LYS A 419 32.71 7.85 15.81
CA LYS A 419 33.51 6.81 15.15
C LYS A 419 33.61 7.05 13.63
N GLU A 420 32.49 7.38 12.97
CA GLU A 420 32.46 7.70 11.54
C GLU A 420 33.36 8.88 11.17
N LEU A 421 33.42 9.88 12.03
CA LEU A 421 34.24 11.08 11.86
C LEU A 421 35.68 10.93 12.38
N ALA A 422 36.07 9.73 12.86
CA ALA A 422 37.36 9.46 13.48
C ALA A 422 37.72 10.44 14.61
N LEU A 423 36.72 10.89 15.37
CA LEU A 423 36.86 11.80 16.51
C LEU A 423 37.12 11.05 17.83
N GLU A 424 37.36 9.74 17.76
CA GLU A 424 37.73 8.95 18.93
C GLU A 424 39.04 9.47 19.52
N LYS A 425 39.09 9.60 20.86
CA LYS A 425 40.32 9.99 21.54
C LYS A 425 41.38 8.94 21.20
N ALA A 426 42.45 9.35 20.53
CA ALA A 426 43.64 8.52 20.39
C ALA A 426 44.03 8.08 21.79
N SER A 427 43.91 6.78 22.09
CA SER A 427 44.46 6.30 23.34
C SER A 427 45.96 6.56 23.24
N MET A 428 46.47 7.43 24.12
CA MET A 428 47.89 7.46 24.42
C MET A 428 48.17 6.12 25.09
N ALA A 429 48.35 5.07 24.29
CA ALA A 429 48.98 3.84 24.73
C ALA A 429 50.35 4.27 25.24
N GLY A 430 50.45 4.35 26.56
CA GLY A 430 51.64 4.78 27.26
C GLY A 430 52.82 3.95 26.78
N GLY A 431 53.79 4.62 26.18
CA GLY A 431 55.15 4.12 26.18
C GLY A 431 55.59 3.99 27.62
N ARG A 432 55.74 2.75 28.08
CA ARG A 432 56.79 2.31 28.98
C ARG A 432 57.05 0.83 28.77
#